data_AF-A0A2M7X8U3-F1
#
_entry.id   AF-A0A2M7X8U3-F1
#
_cell.length_a   1.000
_cell.length_b   1.000
_cell.length_c   1.000
_cell.angle_alpha   90.00
_cell.angle_beta   90.00
_cell.angle_gamma   90.00
#
_symmetry.space_group_name_H-M   'P 1'
#
loop_
_entity.id
_entity.type
_entity.pdbx_description
1 polymer ?
#
loop_
_entity_poly.entity_id
_entity_poly.type
_entity_poly.pdbx_seq_one_letter_code
_entity_poly.pdbx_strand_id
1 'polypeptide(L)'
;MPARSSFPLSLDELDRYFQANVLSAGRELAARDGVLEWSLQENPQQIALHGSVESARDEPWMVEVVSRGGKTGTVETHCTCAVMEWCKHAAALLAVAGRNESARERRERSDLDAGPRPRPQAEVELRVRRRDLHEKLCALRLSFDYAALGADSGPDLEFERQAVSRLRKIGLTPIRSARYSTVDAAELRDDDWVFDTWQASDQISLFLHFAELLLEFGFRLRTAEDFPVRLASSGNTFYTNIDETAGNPWFDFDLGVEVDGERVSLLPILLRALESPTFPLKPLPQETDQTVWFAPLDELRRVALPVRRVRALLAPVLELAMETELGSDGRLRLPRARAAALQLLDQIAHSQRLIGMERLHAIAERFRCLAPPQTPVLPDTFSAELRPYQQHGLGWLNALHYYELGGILADDMGLGKTIQLL
;
A
#
# COMPACT_ATOMS: atom_id res chain seq x y z
N MET A 1 -14.53 -48.20 2.60
CA MET A 1 -14.47 -46.75 2.89
C MET A 1 -14.47 -46.02 1.56
N PRO A 2 -15.37 -45.06 1.31
CA PRO A 2 -15.39 -44.35 0.03
C PRO A 2 -14.10 -43.54 -0.11
N ALA A 3 -13.56 -43.50 -1.33
CA ALA A 3 -12.39 -42.70 -1.68
C ALA A 3 -12.65 -41.24 -1.30
N ARG A 4 -11.72 -40.62 -0.56
CA ARG A 4 -11.82 -39.23 -0.15
C ARG A 4 -11.57 -38.36 -1.38
N SER A 5 -12.57 -37.57 -1.75
CA SER A 5 -12.51 -36.59 -2.81
C SER A 5 -11.50 -35.48 -2.47
N SER A 6 -10.64 -35.13 -3.41
CA SER A 6 -9.56 -34.14 -3.23
C SER A 6 -9.44 -33.30 -4.50
N PHE A 7 -9.32 -31.98 -4.34
CA PHE A 7 -9.10 -31.10 -5.48
C PHE A 7 -7.67 -31.33 -6.04
N PRO A 8 -7.47 -31.42 -7.36
CA PRO A 8 -6.23 -31.90 -7.97
C PRO A 8 -5.06 -30.89 -8.00
N LEU A 9 -5.06 -29.89 -7.12
CA LEU A 9 -3.96 -28.93 -7.00
C LEU A 9 -3.33 -29.04 -5.62
N SER A 10 -2.05 -29.35 -5.58
CA SER A 10 -1.25 -29.24 -4.36
C SER A 10 -1.02 -27.76 -4.00
N LEU A 11 -0.78 -27.47 -2.72
CA LEU A 11 -0.41 -26.11 -2.26
C LEU A 11 0.83 -25.57 -2.99
N ASP A 12 1.72 -26.46 -3.40
CA ASP A 12 2.93 -26.19 -4.17
C ASP A 12 2.63 -25.81 -5.63
N GLU A 13 1.52 -26.27 -6.20
CA GLU A 13 1.11 -25.95 -7.57
C GLU A 13 0.34 -24.63 -7.65
N LEU A 14 -0.26 -24.15 -6.55
CA LEU A 14 -0.91 -22.84 -6.50
C LEU A 14 0.05 -21.70 -6.86
N ASP A 15 1.35 -21.89 -6.60
CA ASP A 15 2.39 -20.95 -7.00
C ASP A 15 2.46 -20.74 -8.53
N ARG A 16 2.03 -21.71 -9.34
CA ARG A 16 2.01 -21.58 -10.80
C ARG A 16 0.83 -20.74 -11.30
N TYR A 17 -0.29 -20.74 -10.58
CA TYR A 17 -1.54 -20.15 -11.05
C TYR A 17 -1.85 -18.78 -10.44
N PHE A 18 -1.38 -18.52 -9.22
CA PHE A 18 -1.61 -17.25 -8.54
C PHE A 18 -0.38 -16.36 -8.62
N GLN A 19 -0.54 -15.06 -8.37
CA GLN A 19 0.60 -14.18 -8.11
C GLN A 19 1.06 -14.30 -6.65
N ALA A 20 2.33 -13.99 -6.35
CA ALA A 20 2.90 -14.17 -5.02
C ALA A 20 2.16 -13.34 -3.95
N ASN A 21 1.82 -12.08 -4.26
CA ASN A 21 1.03 -11.19 -3.41
C ASN A 21 -0.41 -11.70 -3.21
N VAL A 22 -1.06 -12.16 -4.28
CA VAL A 22 -2.44 -12.70 -4.24
C VAL A 22 -2.48 -13.99 -3.43
N LEU A 23 -1.49 -14.87 -3.62
CA LEU A 23 -1.37 -16.12 -2.88
C LEU A 23 -1.03 -15.87 -1.40
N SER A 24 -0.14 -14.92 -1.10
CA SER A 24 0.15 -14.51 0.28
C SER A 24 -1.11 -13.99 0.96
N ALA A 25 -1.86 -13.09 0.30
CA ALA A 25 -3.11 -12.57 0.83
C ALA A 25 -4.17 -13.67 0.99
N GLY A 26 -4.27 -14.61 0.05
CA GLY A 26 -5.17 -15.75 0.16
C GLY A 26 -4.79 -16.71 1.30
N ARG A 27 -3.49 -16.95 1.52
CA ARG A 27 -2.98 -17.77 2.64
C ARG A 27 -3.25 -17.10 3.99
N GLU A 28 -3.08 -15.78 4.09
CA GLU A 28 -3.41 -15.01 5.27
C GLU A 28 -4.91 -15.06 5.56
N LEU A 29 -5.73 -14.86 4.52
CA LEU A 29 -7.19 -14.98 4.60
C LEU A 29 -7.63 -16.37 5.08
N ALA A 30 -7.01 -17.43 4.57
CA ALA A 30 -7.24 -18.79 5.02
C ALA A 30 -6.69 -19.07 6.43
N ALA A 31 -5.65 -18.37 6.89
CA ALA A 31 -5.07 -18.54 8.22
C ALA A 31 -5.90 -17.89 9.32
N ARG A 32 -6.68 -16.85 8.99
CA ARG A 32 -7.60 -16.16 9.90
C ARG A 32 -9.05 -16.66 9.80
N ASP A 33 -9.25 -17.85 9.26
CA ASP A 33 -10.57 -18.49 9.08
C ASP A 33 -11.55 -17.69 8.20
N GLY A 34 -11.03 -16.93 7.23
CA GLY A 34 -11.84 -16.14 6.31
C GLY A 34 -12.60 -16.92 5.25
N VAL A 35 -12.39 -18.25 5.13
CA VAL A 35 -13.24 -19.13 4.30
C VAL A 35 -14.34 -19.67 5.20
N LEU A 36 -15.56 -19.18 5.01
CA LEU A 36 -16.69 -19.42 5.92
C LEU A 36 -17.25 -20.83 5.74
N GLU A 37 -17.53 -21.21 4.49
CA GLU A 37 -18.05 -22.53 4.13
C GLU A 37 -17.48 -22.99 2.80
N TRP A 38 -17.33 -24.31 2.60
CA TRP A 38 -16.97 -24.85 1.29
C TRP A 38 -17.41 -26.30 1.09
N SER A 39 -17.50 -26.71 -0.18
CA SER A 39 -17.86 -28.06 -0.62
C SER A 39 -17.07 -28.46 -1.87
N LEU A 40 -16.85 -29.76 -2.03
CA LEU A 40 -16.17 -30.35 -3.19
C LEU A 40 -17.13 -31.29 -3.90
N GLN A 41 -17.33 -31.06 -5.20
CA GLN A 41 -18.12 -31.90 -6.09
C GLN A 41 -17.19 -32.55 -7.11
N GLU A 42 -17.26 -33.88 -7.22
CA GLU A 42 -16.47 -34.65 -8.16
C GLU A 42 -17.36 -35.40 -9.13
N ASN A 43 -17.07 -35.28 -10.42
CA ASN A 43 -17.62 -36.14 -11.46
C ASN A 43 -16.51 -36.53 -12.46
N PRO A 44 -16.73 -37.54 -13.31
CA PRO A 44 -15.66 -38.10 -14.16
C PRO A 44 -15.02 -37.12 -15.16
N GLN A 45 -15.63 -35.95 -15.39
CA GLN A 45 -15.19 -34.94 -16.34
C GLN A 45 -14.68 -33.67 -15.67
N GLN A 46 -15.07 -33.42 -14.41
CA GLN A 46 -14.85 -32.17 -13.72
C GLN A 46 -14.75 -32.36 -12.21
N ILE A 47 -13.84 -31.62 -11.58
CA ILE A 47 -13.78 -31.47 -10.13
C ILE A 47 -14.07 -30.00 -9.83
N ALA A 48 -15.08 -29.70 -9.00
CA ALA A 48 -15.51 -28.35 -8.67
C ALA A 48 -15.50 -28.12 -7.17
N LEU A 49 -14.87 -27.02 -6.74
CA LEU A 49 -14.76 -26.57 -5.37
C LEU A 49 -15.60 -25.29 -5.24
N HIS A 50 -16.61 -25.30 -4.39
CA HIS A 50 -17.44 -24.13 -4.13
C HIS A 50 -17.21 -23.66 -2.70
N GLY A 51 -17.12 -22.35 -2.48
CA GLY A 51 -17.02 -21.80 -1.14
C GLY A 51 -17.48 -20.37 -1.00
N SER A 52 -17.75 -19.98 0.24
CA SER A 52 -18.04 -18.60 0.64
C SER A 52 -16.86 -18.06 1.44
N VAL A 53 -16.45 -16.84 1.12
CA VAL A 53 -15.26 -16.19 1.70
C VAL A 53 -15.66 -14.83 2.25
N GLU A 54 -15.14 -14.49 3.43
CA GLU A 54 -15.44 -13.25 4.12
C GLU A 54 -15.23 -12.02 3.23
N SER A 55 -16.06 -11.01 3.47
CA SER A 55 -16.15 -9.80 2.67
C SER A 55 -16.22 -8.60 3.61
N ALA A 56 -15.76 -7.45 3.12
CA ALA A 56 -15.99 -6.16 3.79
C ALA A 56 -17.43 -5.63 3.57
N ARG A 57 -18.24 -6.34 2.77
CA ARG A 57 -19.67 -6.08 2.53
C ARG A 57 -20.52 -6.97 3.43
N ASP A 58 -21.82 -6.68 3.51
CA ASP A 58 -22.80 -7.50 4.25
C ASP A 58 -22.93 -8.93 3.70
N GLU A 59 -22.54 -9.18 2.45
CA GLU A 59 -22.58 -10.51 1.82
C GLU A 59 -21.17 -11.07 1.53
N PRO A 60 -20.95 -12.38 1.76
CA PRO A 60 -19.67 -13.03 1.47
C PRO A 60 -19.43 -13.17 -0.04
N TRP A 61 -18.16 -13.28 -0.41
CA TRP A 61 -17.77 -13.62 -1.77
C TRP A 61 -18.04 -15.09 -2.05
N MET A 62 -18.79 -15.38 -3.11
CA MET A 62 -18.99 -16.73 -3.60
C MET A 62 -17.85 -17.06 -4.55
N VAL A 63 -17.23 -18.22 -4.35
CA VAL A 63 -16.03 -18.66 -5.06
C VAL A 63 -16.27 -20.06 -5.60
N GLU A 64 -15.89 -20.29 -6.84
CA GLU A 64 -15.92 -21.57 -7.53
C GLU A 64 -14.54 -21.83 -8.15
N VAL A 65 -14.00 -23.02 -7.99
CA VAL A 65 -12.77 -23.46 -8.65
C VAL A 65 -13.01 -24.78 -9.34
N VAL A 66 -12.77 -24.83 -10.65
CA VAL A 66 -13.12 -25.94 -11.51
C VAL A 66 -11.87 -26.49 -12.19
N SER A 67 -11.61 -27.78 -12.05
CA SER A 67 -10.64 -28.50 -12.90
C SER A 67 -11.40 -29.30 -13.96
N ARG A 68 -11.26 -28.92 -15.24
CA ARG A 68 -11.86 -29.64 -16.39
C ARG A 68 -10.88 -30.67 -16.95
N GLY A 69 -11.25 -31.95 -16.96
CA GLY A 69 -10.37 -33.05 -17.37
C GLY A 69 -9.73 -33.84 -16.22
N GLY A 70 -10.29 -33.74 -15.01
CA GLY A 70 -9.83 -34.51 -13.84
C GLY A 70 -8.54 -33.95 -13.23
N LYS A 71 -7.60 -34.84 -12.84
CA LYS A 71 -6.38 -34.45 -12.10
C LYS A 71 -5.32 -33.72 -12.92
N THR A 72 -5.40 -33.78 -14.24
CA THR A 72 -4.46 -33.14 -15.18
C THR A 72 -5.15 -32.10 -16.04
N GLY A 73 -6.29 -31.58 -15.56
CA GLY A 73 -7.18 -30.69 -16.27
C GLY A 73 -6.77 -29.22 -16.25
N THR A 74 -7.39 -28.42 -17.11
CA THR A 74 -7.29 -26.95 -17.02
C THR A 74 -8.09 -26.47 -15.82
N VAL A 75 -7.46 -25.65 -14.99
CA VAL A 75 -8.08 -25.06 -13.81
C VAL A 75 -8.64 -23.70 -14.17
N GLU A 76 -9.90 -23.47 -13.82
CA GLU A 76 -10.60 -22.19 -13.92
C GLU A 76 -11.04 -21.79 -12.51
N THR A 77 -11.02 -20.51 -12.20
CA THR A 77 -11.52 -19.99 -10.92
C THR A 77 -12.54 -18.92 -11.23
N HIS A 78 -13.60 -18.81 -10.44
CA HIS A 78 -14.63 -17.79 -10.55
C HIS A 78 -14.98 -17.30 -9.14
N CYS A 79 -15.30 -16.03 -9.01
CA CYS A 79 -15.58 -15.38 -7.75
C CYS A 79 -16.49 -14.18 -8.01
N THR A 80 -17.38 -13.88 -7.07
CA THR A 80 -18.24 -12.69 -7.16
C THR A 80 -17.54 -11.38 -6.82
N CYS A 81 -16.25 -11.41 -6.46
CA CYS A 81 -15.44 -10.21 -6.23
C CYS A 81 -15.10 -9.46 -7.52
N ALA A 82 -14.62 -8.21 -7.41
CA ALA A 82 -14.26 -7.38 -8.56
C ALA A 82 -13.17 -8.01 -9.46
N VAL A 83 -12.24 -8.77 -8.85
CA VAL A 83 -11.17 -9.49 -9.57
C VAL A 83 -11.73 -10.68 -10.37
N MET A 84 -12.85 -11.24 -9.93
CA MET A 84 -13.56 -12.41 -10.48
C MET A 84 -12.76 -13.73 -10.53
N GLU A 85 -11.60 -13.78 -11.14
CA GLU A 85 -10.82 -15.02 -11.26
C GLU A 85 -9.42 -14.84 -10.68
N TRP A 86 -8.85 -15.93 -10.23
CA TRP A 86 -7.50 -16.02 -9.67
C TRP A 86 -7.26 -15.01 -8.55
N CYS A 87 -8.33 -14.67 -7.83
CA CYS A 87 -8.32 -13.70 -6.76
C CYS A 87 -7.83 -14.30 -5.44
N LYS A 88 -7.60 -13.46 -4.43
CA LYS A 88 -7.19 -13.92 -3.10
C LYS A 88 -8.22 -14.85 -2.45
N HIS A 89 -9.50 -14.72 -2.80
CA HIS A 89 -10.57 -15.61 -2.30
C HIS A 89 -10.48 -17.01 -2.91
N ALA A 90 -10.20 -17.12 -4.21
CA ALA A 90 -9.92 -18.39 -4.87
C ALA A 90 -8.64 -19.04 -4.32
N ALA A 91 -7.59 -18.24 -4.09
CA ALA A 91 -6.37 -18.71 -3.43
C ALA A 91 -6.64 -19.20 -2.00
N ALA A 92 -7.46 -18.49 -1.22
CA ALA A 92 -7.83 -18.88 0.13
C ALA A 92 -8.64 -20.18 0.16
N LEU A 93 -9.64 -20.31 -0.73
CA LEU A 93 -10.46 -21.51 -0.86
C LEU A 93 -9.61 -22.74 -1.23
N LEU A 94 -8.70 -22.60 -2.20
CA LEU A 94 -7.75 -23.65 -2.55
C LEU A 94 -6.77 -23.97 -1.42
N ALA A 95 -6.31 -22.96 -0.67
CA ALA A 95 -5.43 -23.15 0.47
C ALA A 95 -6.12 -23.97 1.58
N VAL A 96 -7.39 -23.70 1.87
CA VAL A 96 -8.18 -24.46 2.85
C VAL A 96 -8.45 -25.89 2.34
N ALA A 97 -8.83 -26.04 1.07
CA ALA A 97 -9.05 -27.37 0.48
C ALA A 97 -7.76 -28.23 0.48
N GLY A 98 -6.59 -27.64 0.21
CA GLY A 98 -5.28 -28.32 0.25
C GLY A 98 -4.74 -28.62 1.66
N ARG A 99 -5.20 -27.90 2.70
CA ARG A 99 -4.84 -28.18 4.10
C ARG A 99 -5.40 -29.51 4.60
N ASN A 100 -6.54 -29.97 4.05
CA ASN A 100 -7.14 -31.27 4.43
C ASN A 100 -6.29 -32.49 4.00
N GLU A 101 -5.34 -32.32 3.09
CA GLU A 101 -4.33 -33.33 2.73
C GLU A 101 -3.11 -33.27 3.68
N SER A 102 -2.74 -32.07 4.12
CA SER A 102 -1.43 -31.78 4.71
C SER A 102 -1.41 -31.76 6.25
N ALA A 103 -2.57 -31.66 6.91
CA ALA A 103 -2.67 -31.50 8.36
C ALA A 103 -2.19 -32.72 9.18
N ARG A 104 -1.94 -33.88 8.55
CA ARG A 104 -1.55 -35.11 9.27
C ARG A 104 -0.11 -35.59 9.01
N GLU A 105 0.55 -35.16 7.94
CA GLU A 105 1.90 -35.65 7.57
C GLU A 105 3.01 -34.58 7.58
N ARG A 106 2.67 -33.27 7.50
CA ARG A 106 3.66 -32.20 7.34
C ARG A 106 3.89 -31.31 8.57
N ARG A 107 3.37 -31.70 9.74
CA ARG A 107 3.48 -30.91 11.00
C ARG A 107 4.91 -30.79 11.57
N GLU A 108 5.94 -31.36 10.94
CA GLU A 108 7.29 -31.35 11.52
C GLU A 108 8.46 -30.96 10.59
N ARG A 109 8.30 -30.68 9.28
CA ARG A 109 9.47 -30.30 8.46
C ARG A 109 9.17 -29.30 7.34
N SER A 110 9.72 -28.09 7.50
CA SER A 110 10.25 -27.24 6.43
C SER A 110 9.25 -26.63 5.42
N ASP A 111 8.66 -25.47 5.72
CA ASP A 111 8.17 -24.51 4.70
C ASP A 111 8.05 -23.07 5.23
N LEU A 112 8.95 -22.66 6.14
CA LEU A 112 9.16 -21.24 6.49
C LEU A 112 10.36 -20.62 5.76
N ASP A 113 11.04 -21.39 4.89
CA ASP A 113 12.33 -21.00 4.30
C ASP A 113 12.40 -21.14 2.76
N ALA A 114 11.32 -21.57 2.11
CA ALA A 114 11.21 -21.52 0.66
C ALA A 114 10.80 -20.11 0.22
N GLY A 115 11.77 -19.29 -0.16
CA GLY A 115 11.54 -18.00 -0.80
C GLY A 115 10.62 -18.11 -2.03
N PRO A 116 10.04 -16.99 -2.51
CA PRO A 116 9.10 -17.00 -3.63
C PRO A 116 9.73 -17.68 -4.85
N ARG A 117 9.07 -18.74 -5.36
CA ARG A 117 9.47 -19.39 -6.61
C ARG A 117 9.45 -18.37 -7.75
N PRO A 118 10.45 -18.38 -8.66
CA PRO A 118 10.47 -17.48 -9.81
C PRO A 118 9.24 -17.70 -10.70
N ARG A 119 8.69 -16.60 -11.24
CA ARG A 119 7.46 -16.61 -12.06
C ARG A 119 7.61 -15.70 -13.27
N PRO A 120 6.94 -16.02 -14.39
CA PRO A 120 6.83 -15.09 -15.50
C PRO A 120 6.00 -13.86 -15.10
N GLN A 121 6.30 -12.72 -15.70
CA GLN A 121 5.61 -11.46 -15.43
C GLN A 121 5.00 -10.90 -16.71
N ALA A 122 3.73 -10.53 -16.65
CA ALA A 122 3.05 -9.83 -17.73
C ALA A 122 3.22 -8.32 -17.50
N GLU A 123 3.71 -7.61 -18.51
CA GLU A 123 3.93 -6.17 -18.48
C GLU A 123 3.06 -5.48 -19.52
N VAL A 124 2.45 -4.37 -19.12
CA VAL A 124 1.63 -3.52 -19.97
C VAL A 124 2.29 -2.15 -20.07
N GLU A 125 2.67 -1.80 -21.29
CA GLU A 125 3.16 -0.46 -21.63
C GLU A 125 2.01 0.39 -22.18
N LEU A 126 1.72 1.51 -21.49
CA LEU A 126 0.71 2.48 -21.87
C LEU A 126 1.29 3.53 -22.81
N ARG A 127 0.55 3.86 -23.87
CA ARG A 127 1.03 4.70 -24.97
C ARG A 127 -0.08 5.59 -25.49
N VAL A 128 0.28 6.74 -26.04
CA VAL A 128 -0.67 7.61 -26.74
C VAL A 128 -0.46 7.48 -28.24
N ARG A 129 -1.52 7.11 -28.97
CA ARG A 129 -1.48 6.92 -30.42
C ARG A 129 -2.48 7.82 -31.10
N ARG A 130 -2.18 8.33 -32.29
CA ARG A 130 -3.15 9.08 -33.08
C ARG A 130 -4.04 8.10 -33.78
N ARG A 131 -5.35 8.32 -33.64
CA ARG A 131 -6.36 7.64 -34.42
C ARG A 131 -6.56 8.36 -35.75
N ASP A 132 -6.62 9.69 -35.69
CA ASP A 132 -6.64 10.59 -36.84
C ASP A 132 -5.97 11.95 -36.49
N LEU A 133 -6.14 12.97 -37.34
CA LEU A 133 -5.55 14.31 -37.16
C LEU A 133 -5.97 15.01 -35.85
N HIS A 134 -7.10 14.63 -35.25
CA HIS A 134 -7.70 15.35 -34.10
C HIS A 134 -7.92 14.47 -32.87
N GLU A 135 -7.89 13.14 -33.02
CA GLU A 135 -8.19 12.20 -31.96
C GLU A 135 -6.96 11.38 -31.57
N LYS A 136 -6.61 11.43 -30.28
CA LYS A 136 -5.58 10.60 -29.68
C LYS A 136 -6.24 9.50 -28.85
N LEU A 137 -5.71 8.29 -28.95
CA LEU A 137 -6.19 7.09 -28.30
C LEU A 137 -5.14 6.54 -27.32
N CYS A 138 -5.60 6.04 -26.18
CA CYS A 138 -4.75 5.30 -25.24
C CYS A 138 -4.64 3.85 -25.71
N ALA A 139 -3.42 3.41 -26.03
CA ALA A 139 -3.12 2.07 -26.49
C ALA A 139 -2.21 1.36 -25.49
N LEU A 140 -2.39 0.06 -25.35
CA LEU A 140 -1.69 -0.79 -24.42
C LEU A 140 -0.93 -1.87 -25.19
N ARG A 141 0.34 -2.06 -24.84
CA ARG A 141 1.15 -3.15 -25.37
C ARG A 141 1.41 -4.17 -24.28
N LEU A 142 0.98 -5.41 -24.53
CA LEU A 142 1.25 -6.54 -23.65
C LEU A 142 2.58 -7.18 -24.03
N SER A 143 3.44 -7.41 -23.05
CA SER A 143 4.69 -8.16 -23.19
C SER A 143 4.87 -9.10 -22.01
N PHE A 144 5.73 -10.09 -22.17
CA PHE A 144 5.97 -11.13 -21.17
C PHE A 144 7.46 -11.23 -20.85
N ASP A 145 7.77 -11.21 -19.56
CA ASP A 145 9.11 -11.30 -19.00
C ASP A 145 9.28 -12.66 -18.31
N TYR A 146 10.16 -13.51 -18.87
CA TYR A 146 10.47 -14.84 -18.36
C TYR A 146 11.82 -14.90 -17.64
N ALA A 147 12.51 -13.78 -17.44
CA ALA A 147 13.89 -13.75 -16.95
C ALA A 147 14.05 -14.46 -15.60
N ALA A 148 13.02 -14.37 -14.74
CA ALA A 148 13.01 -15.04 -13.44
C ALA A 148 13.10 -16.57 -13.55
N LEU A 149 12.58 -17.18 -14.63
CA LEU A 149 12.50 -18.63 -14.82
C LEU A 149 13.82 -19.26 -15.30
N GLY A 150 14.85 -18.47 -15.59
CA GLY A 150 16.13 -18.93 -16.12
C GLY A 150 16.16 -18.98 -17.66
N ALA A 151 17.37 -18.90 -18.23
CA ALA A 151 17.62 -18.62 -19.65
C ALA A 151 17.04 -19.67 -20.64
N ASP A 152 16.81 -20.91 -20.18
CA ASP A 152 16.30 -22.01 -21.01
C ASP A 152 14.77 -22.17 -20.96
N SER A 153 14.07 -21.28 -20.23
CA SER A 153 12.62 -21.34 -20.10
C SER A 153 11.94 -20.76 -21.34
N GLY A 154 11.24 -21.62 -22.09
CA GLY A 154 10.40 -21.23 -23.21
C GLY A 154 9.13 -20.46 -22.77
N PRO A 155 8.33 -19.96 -23.73
CA PRO A 155 7.10 -19.23 -23.43
C PRO A 155 6.07 -20.11 -22.71
N ASP A 156 5.51 -19.56 -21.63
CA ASP A 156 4.38 -20.17 -20.90
C ASP A 156 3.06 -19.75 -21.55
N LEU A 157 2.60 -20.56 -22.51
CA LEU A 157 1.39 -20.29 -23.28
C LEU A 157 0.11 -20.23 -22.44
N GLU A 158 0.08 -20.92 -21.30
CA GLU A 158 -1.08 -20.89 -20.40
C GLU A 158 -1.12 -19.57 -19.63
N PHE A 159 0.02 -19.13 -19.09
CA PHE A 159 0.15 -17.81 -18.47
C PHE A 159 -0.20 -16.67 -19.43
N GLU A 160 0.26 -16.76 -20.67
CA GLU A 160 -0.06 -15.76 -21.70
C GLU A 160 -1.56 -15.69 -22.00
N ARG A 161 -2.22 -16.85 -22.17
CA ARG A 161 -3.68 -16.92 -22.37
C ARG A 161 -4.43 -16.33 -21.19
N GLN A 162 -3.98 -16.59 -19.96
CA GLN A 162 -4.58 -16.03 -18.75
C GLN A 162 -4.39 -14.50 -18.69
N ALA A 163 -3.23 -13.97 -19.08
CA ALA A 163 -3.01 -12.53 -19.18
C ALA A 163 -3.94 -11.89 -20.23
N VAL A 164 -4.07 -12.49 -21.41
CA VAL A 164 -4.98 -12.05 -22.47
C VAL A 164 -6.44 -12.08 -22.00
N SER A 165 -6.86 -13.13 -21.28
CA SER A 165 -8.19 -13.24 -20.69
C SER A 165 -8.47 -12.11 -19.68
N ARG A 166 -7.49 -11.81 -18.81
CA ARG A 166 -7.57 -10.70 -17.85
C ARG A 166 -7.73 -9.34 -18.53
N LEU A 167 -6.98 -9.05 -19.61
CA LEU A 167 -7.15 -7.79 -20.37
C LEU A 167 -8.56 -7.65 -20.95
N ARG A 168 -9.11 -8.73 -21.54
CA ARG A 168 -10.48 -8.71 -22.08
C ARG A 168 -11.53 -8.42 -21.02
N LYS A 169 -11.33 -8.90 -19.80
CA LYS A 169 -12.24 -8.66 -18.66
C LYS A 169 -12.22 -7.22 -18.17
N ILE A 170 -11.06 -6.57 -18.26
CA ILE A 170 -10.93 -5.12 -17.99
C ILE A 170 -11.68 -4.30 -19.07
N GLY A 171 -12.09 -4.92 -20.18
CA GLY A 171 -12.80 -4.28 -21.28
C GLY A 171 -11.88 -3.86 -22.44
N LEU A 172 -10.62 -4.32 -22.43
CA LEU A 172 -9.69 -4.09 -23.52
C LEU A 172 -9.96 -5.04 -24.68
N THR A 173 -9.91 -4.49 -25.89
CA THR A 173 -10.11 -5.22 -27.13
C THR A 173 -8.84 -5.12 -27.98
N PRO A 174 -8.38 -6.20 -28.64
CA PRO A 174 -7.31 -6.10 -29.62
C PRO A 174 -7.70 -5.12 -30.72
N ILE A 175 -6.77 -4.28 -31.17
CA ILE A 175 -7.08 -3.20 -32.13
C ILE A 175 -7.76 -3.71 -33.41
N ARG A 176 -7.37 -4.90 -33.89
CA ARG A 176 -7.96 -5.56 -35.07
C ARG A 176 -9.44 -5.92 -34.91
N SER A 177 -9.87 -6.10 -33.67
CA SER A 177 -11.25 -6.44 -33.31
C SER A 177 -12.04 -5.22 -32.80
N ALA A 178 -11.38 -4.08 -32.63
CA ALA A 178 -12.05 -2.83 -32.25
C ALA A 178 -12.84 -2.26 -33.44
N ARG A 179 -13.96 -1.59 -33.15
CA ARG A 179 -14.87 -0.97 -34.13
C ARG A 179 -14.20 0.12 -34.97
N TYR A 180 -13.05 0.62 -34.52
CA TYR A 180 -12.35 1.77 -35.10
C TYR A 180 -11.14 1.37 -35.97
N SER A 181 -11.15 0.16 -36.56
CA SER A 181 -10.01 -0.46 -37.27
C SER A 181 -9.46 0.27 -38.50
N THR A 182 -10.05 1.40 -38.91
CA THR A 182 -9.46 2.31 -39.89
C THR A 182 -8.47 3.24 -39.19
N VAL A 183 -7.33 2.69 -38.78
CA VAL A 183 -6.22 3.45 -38.19
C VAL A 183 -5.06 3.46 -39.18
N ASP A 184 -4.35 4.58 -39.26
CA ASP A 184 -3.06 4.65 -39.96
C ASP A 184 -2.07 3.61 -39.39
N ALA A 185 -1.71 2.61 -40.21
CA ALA A 185 -0.90 1.46 -39.81
C ALA A 185 0.53 1.83 -39.36
N ALA A 186 0.95 3.08 -39.57
CA ALA A 186 2.24 3.58 -39.12
C ALA A 186 2.31 3.82 -37.59
N GLU A 187 1.18 4.06 -36.92
CA GLU A 187 1.17 4.39 -35.48
C GLU A 187 0.77 3.23 -34.55
N LEU A 188 -0.24 2.44 -34.92
CA LEU A 188 -0.75 1.31 -34.13
C LEU A 188 -0.29 -0.03 -34.71
N ARG A 189 0.20 -0.93 -33.85
CA ARG A 189 0.54 -2.31 -34.24
C ARG A 189 -0.63 -3.25 -34.01
N ASP A 190 -0.62 -4.34 -34.77
CA ASP A 190 -1.65 -5.38 -34.75
C ASP A 190 -1.88 -6.05 -33.38
N ASP A 191 -0.88 -6.03 -32.52
CA ASP A 191 -0.86 -6.58 -31.16
C ASP A 191 -1.21 -5.56 -30.07
N ASP A 192 -1.50 -4.30 -30.44
CA ASP A 192 -1.91 -3.28 -29.48
C ASP A 192 -3.38 -3.50 -29.03
N TRP A 193 -3.63 -3.17 -27.76
CA TRP A 193 -4.92 -3.29 -27.09
C TRP A 193 -5.50 -1.91 -26.81
N VAL A 194 -6.81 -1.76 -26.99
CA VAL A 194 -7.51 -0.48 -26.89
C VAL A 194 -8.86 -0.63 -26.18
N PHE A 195 -9.40 0.47 -25.67
CA PHE A 195 -10.77 0.50 -25.17
C PHE A 195 -11.75 0.79 -26.31
N ASP A 196 -12.57 -0.19 -26.68
CA ASP A 196 -13.49 -0.11 -27.84
C ASP A 196 -14.68 0.86 -27.62
N THR A 197 -14.89 1.35 -26.40
CA THR A 197 -16.10 2.08 -26.03
C THR A 197 -15.86 3.52 -25.56
N TRP A 198 -14.61 3.97 -25.43
CA TRP A 198 -14.30 5.23 -24.75
C TRP A 198 -13.68 6.27 -25.68
N GLN A 199 -14.53 7.23 -26.09
CA GLN A 199 -14.08 8.55 -26.53
C GLN A 199 -13.77 9.39 -25.29
N ALA A 200 -12.57 9.23 -24.72
CA ALA A 200 -12.16 10.11 -23.63
C ALA A 200 -11.49 11.36 -24.19
N SER A 201 -12.13 12.51 -23.94
CA SER A 201 -11.50 13.83 -24.08
C SER A 201 -10.33 14.03 -23.09
N ASP A 202 -10.18 13.16 -22.08
CA ASP A 202 -9.06 13.15 -21.14
C ASP A 202 -8.46 11.74 -20.92
N GLN A 203 -7.26 11.54 -21.48
CA GLN A 203 -6.50 10.29 -21.43
C GLN A 203 -5.93 10.00 -20.04
N ILE A 204 -5.69 11.02 -19.23
CA ILE A 204 -5.13 10.86 -17.88
C ILE A 204 -6.17 10.25 -16.95
N SER A 205 -7.41 10.75 -16.98
CA SER A 205 -8.50 10.19 -16.19
C SER A 205 -8.81 8.74 -16.55
N LEU A 206 -8.82 8.41 -17.85
CA LEU A 206 -8.97 7.04 -18.32
C LEU A 206 -7.85 6.15 -17.79
N PHE A 207 -6.60 6.62 -17.88
CA PHE A 207 -5.44 5.92 -17.33
C PHE A 207 -5.56 5.68 -15.83
N LEU A 208 -5.87 6.70 -15.03
CA LEU A 208 -5.99 6.57 -13.58
C LEU A 208 -7.04 5.52 -13.20
N HIS A 209 -8.13 5.43 -13.95
CA HIS A 209 -9.17 4.43 -13.73
C HIS A 209 -8.70 2.99 -14.02
N PHE A 210 -8.01 2.76 -15.14
CA PHE A 210 -7.62 1.41 -15.55
C PHE A 210 -6.26 0.95 -15.03
N ALA A 211 -5.36 1.86 -14.69
CA ALA A 211 -4.06 1.52 -14.14
C ALA A 211 -4.20 0.79 -12.79
N GLU A 212 -5.17 1.19 -11.97
CA GLU A 212 -5.48 0.47 -10.73
C GLU A 212 -5.91 -0.97 -11.01
N LEU A 213 -6.86 -1.16 -11.94
CA LEU A 213 -7.32 -2.48 -12.36
C LEU A 213 -6.18 -3.31 -12.96
N LEU A 214 -5.33 -2.74 -13.80
CA LEU A 214 -4.20 -3.47 -14.36
C LEU A 214 -3.23 -3.96 -13.27
N LEU A 215 -2.94 -3.14 -12.26
CA LEU A 215 -2.13 -3.57 -11.12
C LEU A 215 -2.83 -4.65 -10.28
N GLU A 216 -4.13 -4.49 -10.03
CA GLU A 216 -4.93 -5.47 -9.26
C GLU A 216 -5.04 -6.81 -9.99
N PHE A 217 -5.18 -6.79 -11.31
CA PHE A 217 -5.13 -7.96 -12.17
C PHE A 217 -3.70 -8.47 -12.38
N GLY A 218 -2.70 -7.82 -11.77
CA GLY A 218 -1.35 -8.36 -11.66
C GLY A 218 -0.40 -8.01 -12.80
N PHE A 219 -0.73 -7.03 -13.62
CA PHE A 219 0.18 -6.54 -14.64
C PHE A 219 1.23 -5.62 -14.03
N ARG A 220 2.48 -5.72 -14.50
CA ARG A 220 3.47 -4.66 -14.29
C ARG A 220 3.12 -3.52 -15.24
N LEU A 221 3.04 -2.29 -14.73
CA LEU A 221 2.75 -1.13 -15.55
C LEU A 221 4.01 -0.37 -15.94
N ARG A 222 4.08 0.06 -17.19
CA ARG A 222 5.02 1.07 -17.69
C ARG A 222 4.28 2.07 -18.56
N THR A 223 4.89 3.25 -18.71
CA THR A 223 4.38 4.32 -19.57
C THR A 223 5.44 4.65 -20.61
N ALA A 224 5.07 4.71 -21.88
CA ALA A 224 5.95 5.15 -22.95
C ALA A 224 6.30 6.65 -22.80
N GLU A 225 7.37 7.09 -23.45
CA GLU A 225 7.82 8.49 -23.40
C GLU A 225 6.78 9.50 -23.89
N ASP A 226 5.91 9.06 -24.81
CA ASP A 226 4.82 9.85 -25.39
C ASP A 226 3.56 9.91 -24.51
N PHE A 227 3.54 9.19 -23.39
CA PHE A 227 2.43 9.18 -22.46
C PHE A 227 2.46 10.44 -21.56
N PRO A 228 1.31 11.10 -21.29
CA PRO A 228 1.27 12.35 -20.52
C PRO A 228 1.67 12.20 -19.06
N VAL A 229 1.73 10.97 -18.55
CA VAL A 229 2.10 10.65 -17.18
C VAL A 229 3.25 9.65 -17.19
N ARG A 230 4.23 9.83 -16.31
CA ARG A 230 5.29 8.86 -16.04
C ARG A 230 5.01 8.15 -14.72
N LEU A 231 4.95 6.82 -14.76
CA LEU A 231 4.84 5.99 -13.58
C LEU A 231 6.21 5.77 -12.95
N ALA A 232 6.37 6.26 -11.73
CA ALA A 232 7.57 6.11 -10.92
C ALA A 232 7.48 4.82 -10.09
N SER A 233 8.61 4.14 -9.90
CA SER A 233 8.67 2.89 -9.15
C SER A 233 8.91 3.17 -7.66
N SER A 234 8.17 2.51 -6.78
CA SER A 234 8.46 2.52 -5.34
C SER A 234 8.42 1.12 -4.76
N GLY A 235 9.33 0.85 -3.82
CA GLY A 235 9.27 -0.32 -2.95
C GLY A 235 8.12 -0.28 -1.94
N ASN A 236 7.33 0.81 -1.90
CA ASN A 236 6.28 1.05 -0.93
C ASN A 236 6.80 0.99 0.52
N THR A 237 8.07 1.29 0.77
CA THR A 237 8.60 1.48 2.13
C THR A 237 8.60 2.96 2.43
N PHE A 238 8.00 3.34 3.55
CA PHE A 238 7.97 4.74 3.98
C PHE A 238 9.06 4.95 5.01
N TYR A 239 9.72 6.10 4.96
CA TYR A 239 10.73 6.48 5.93
C TYR A 239 10.24 7.67 6.74
N THR A 240 10.70 7.76 7.98
CA THR A 240 10.67 8.98 8.77
C THR A 240 12.09 9.47 8.96
N ASN A 241 12.26 10.79 9.00
CA ASN A 241 13.51 11.41 9.40
C ASN A 241 13.24 12.53 10.39
N ILE A 242 14.12 12.66 11.38
CA ILE A 242 14.10 13.74 12.35
C ILE A 242 15.48 14.36 12.42
N ASP A 243 15.54 15.64 12.07
CA ASP A 243 16.73 16.46 12.16
C ASP A 243 16.57 17.41 13.37
N GLU A 244 17.33 17.12 14.44
CA GLU A 244 17.38 17.95 15.66
C GLU A 244 18.74 18.64 15.79
N THR A 245 18.76 19.87 16.29
CA THR A 245 19.99 20.58 16.66
C THR A 245 19.97 20.84 18.16
N ALA A 246 21.07 20.56 18.86
CA ALA A 246 21.16 20.78 20.31
C ALA A 246 20.88 22.25 20.68
N GLY A 247 20.08 22.49 21.73
CA GLY A 247 19.68 23.84 22.15
C GLY A 247 18.64 24.53 21.26
N ASN A 248 18.19 23.90 20.17
CA ASN A 248 17.09 24.41 19.34
C ASN A 248 15.75 23.83 19.82
N PRO A 249 14.77 24.65 20.28
CA PRO A 249 13.50 24.12 20.79
C PRO A 249 12.58 23.56 19.68
N TRP A 250 13.03 23.59 18.42
CA TRP A 250 12.38 22.98 17.27
C TRP A 250 13.21 21.81 16.70
N PHE A 251 12.52 20.88 16.05
CA PHE A 251 13.11 19.85 15.20
C PHE A 251 12.39 19.79 13.86
N ASP A 252 13.08 19.38 12.81
CA ASP A 252 12.50 19.20 11.49
C ASP A 252 12.13 17.73 11.30
N PHE A 253 10.88 17.47 10.93
CA PHE A 253 10.30 16.15 10.70
C PHE A 253 9.97 15.96 9.23
N ASP A 254 10.39 14.82 8.69
CA ASP A 254 10.04 14.36 7.35
C ASP A 254 9.40 12.98 7.43
N LEU A 255 8.37 12.78 6.60
CA LEU A 255 7.77 11.49 6.30
C LEU A 255 7.82 11.38 4.78
N GLY A 256 8.48 10.35 4.26
CA GLY A 256 8.68 10.22 2.83
C GLY A 256 8.67 8.78 2.34
N VAL A 257 8.92 8.65 1.05
CA VAL A 257 9.00 7.38 0.32
C VAL A 257 10.18 7.41 -0.63
N GLU A 258 10.82 6.26 -0.81
CA GLU A 258 11.84 6.11 -1.86
C GLU A 258 11.17 5.78 -3.19
N VAL A 259 11.46 6.60 -4.20
CA VAL A 259 10.92 6.50 -5.55
C VAL A 259 12.07 6.61 -6.54
N ASP A 260 12.24 5.60 -7.41
CA ASP A 260 13.33 5.55 -8.40
C ASP A 260 14.74 5.80 -7.80
N GLY A 261 14.96 5.41 -6.53
CA GLY A 261 16.21 5.64 -5.80
C GLY A 261 16.36 7.05 -5.19
N GLU A 262 15.38 7.92 -5.39
CA GLU A 262 15.31 9.26 -4.81
C GLU A 262 14.38 9.29 -3.59
N ARG A 263 14.74 10.10 -2.58
CA ARG A 263 13.86 10.33 -1.43
C ARG A 263 12.88 11.44 -1.74
N VAL A 264 11.59 11.14 -1.65
CA VAL A 264 10.52 12.11 -1.87
C VAL A 264 9.70 12.28 -0.59
N SER A 265 9.55 13.52 -0.13
CA SER A 265 8.69 13.83 1.01
C SER A 265 7.22 13.59 0.65
N LEU A 266 6.55 12.81 1.50
CA LEU A 266 5.12 12.53 1.39
C LEU A 266 4.27 13.59 2.07
N LEU A 267 4.81 14.40 2.99
CA LEU A 267 4.01 15.39 3.72
C LEU A 267 3.26 16.37 2.78
N PRO A 268 3.88 16.99 1.75
CA PRO A 268 3.15 17.83 0.81
C PRO A 268 2.11 17.05 -0.01
N ILE A 269 2.35 15.77 -0.26
CA ILE A 269 1.46 14.91 -1.05
C ILE A 269 0.24 14.51 -0.22
N LEU A 270 0.44 14.13 1.04
CA LEU A 270 -0.60 13.76 2.00
C LEU A 270 -1.51 14.93 2.34
N LEU A 271 -0.94 16.11 2.56
CA LEU A 271 -1.73 17.32 2.82
C LEU A 271 -2.57 17.72 1.60
N ARG A 272 -2.00 17.67 0.38
CA ARG A 272 -2.75 17.88 -0.87
C ARG A 272 -3.79 16.80 -1.16
N ALA A 273 -3.60 15.57 -0.67
CA ALA A 273 -4.56 14.49 -0.85
C ALA A 273 -5.92 14.81 -0.20
N LEU A 274 -5.92 15.57 0.91
CA LEU A 274 -7.15 15.99 1.60
C LEU A 274 -8.02 16.93 0.77
N GLU A 275 -7.39 17.69 -0.11
CA GLU A 275 -8.05 18.64 -1.02
C GLU A 275 -8.34 18.01 -2.39
N SER A 276 -7.77 16.84 -2.67
CA SER A 276 -7.88 16.20 -3.98
C SER A 276 -9.19 15.41 -4.11
N PRO A 277 -9.99 15.66 -5.15
CA PRO A 277 -11.19 14.85 -5.43
C PRO A 277 -10.84 13.42 -5.85
N THR A 278 -9.59 13.14 -6.23
CA THR A 278 -9.15 11.81 -6.68
C THR A 278 -8.75 10.88 -5.54
N PHE A 279 -8.57 11.41 -4.32
CA PHE A 279 -8.19 10.61 -3.17
C PHE A 279 -9.42 10.16 -2.37
N PRO A 280 -9.67 8.84 -2.21
CA PRO A 280 -10.81 8.37 -1.45
C PRO A 280 -10.52 8.46 0.07
N LEU A 281 -11.07 9.47 0.73
CA LEU A 281 -10.98 9.65 2.18
C LEU A 281 -11.66 8.54 2.99
N LYS A 282 -12.61 7.83 2.37
CA LYS A 282 -13.31 6.67 2.93
C LYS A 282 -13.04 5.44 2.05
N PRO A 283 -13.04 4.22 2.62
CA PRO A 283 -12.83 3.03 1.82
C PRO A 283 -13.89 2.91 0.73
N LEU A 284 -13.46 2.55 -0.47
CA LEU A 284 -14.38 2.27 -1.58
C LEU A 284 -15.01 0.87 -1.40
N PRO A 285 -16.24 0.63 -1.90
CA PRO A 285 -16.90 -0.68 -1.79
C PRO A 285 -16.15 -1.86 -2.46
N GLN A 286 -15.18 -1.56 -3.31
CA GLN A 286 -14.34 -2.54 -4.02
C GLN A 286 -12.88 -2.46 -3.57
N GLU A 287 -12.55 -1.64 -2.56
CA GLU A 287 -11.17 -1.47 -2.12
C GLU A 287 -10.59 -2.79 -1.59
N THR A 288 -9.39 -3.13 -2.05
CA THR A 288 -8.60 -4.25 -1.58
C THR A 288 -7.28 -3.77 -0.99
N ASP A 289 -6.53 -4.67 -0.33
CA ASP A 289 -5.18 -4.35 0.17
C ASP A 289 -4.17 -4.03 -0.96
N GLN A 290 -4.55 -4.31 -2.22
CA GLN A 290 -3.77 -4.01 -3.42
C GLN A 290 -4.22 -2.73 -4.11
N THR A 291 -5.34 -2.14 -3.69
CA THR A 291 -5.80 -0.86 -4.22
C THR A 291 -4.75 0.21 -3.96
N VAL A 292 -4.34 0.87 -5.04
CA VAL A 292 -3.36 1.94 -5.00
C VAL A 292 -4.02 3.27 -5.35
N TRP A 293 -3.49 4.33 -4.77
CA TRP A 293 -3.71 5.69 -5.23
C TRP A 293 -2.47 6.16 -5.99
N PHE A 294 -2.66 6.72 -7.18
CA PHE A 294 -1.58 7.29 -7.99
C PHE A 294 -1.28 8.72 -7.54
N ALA A 295 -0.43 8.82 -6.51
CA ALA A 295 -0.09 10.08 -5.89
C ALA A 295 0.74 10.97 -6.84
N PRO A 296 0.41 12.27 -6.96
CA PRO A 296 1.21 13.22 -7.74
C PRO A 296 2.52 13.58 -7.05
N LEU A 297 3.63 13.24 -7.70
CA LEU A 297 4.96 13.69 -7.27
C LEU A 297 5.22 15.11 -7.78
N ASP A 298 4.94 15.33 -9.06
CA ASP A 298 5.00 16.62 -9.76
C ASP A 298 3.95 16.65 -10.88
N GLU A 299 4.07 17.59 -11.83
CA GLU A 299 3.12 17.73 -12.94
C GLU A 299 2.97 16.44 -13.77
N LEU A 300 4.07 15.74 -14.04
CA LEU A 300 4.14 14.62 -14.98
C LEU A 300 4.32 13.26 -14.30
N ARG A 301 4.92 13.20 -13.11
CA ARG A 301 5.20 11.94 -12.41
C ARG A 301 4.11 11.57 -11.43
N ARG A 302 3.78 10.28 -11.40
CA ARG A 302 2.86 9.66 -10.43
C ARG A 302 3.52 8.43 -9.82
N VAL A 303 3.25 8.17 -8.55
CA VAL A 303 3.68 6.95 -7.86
C VAL A 303 2.46 6.20 -7.32
N ALA A 304 2.44 4.88 -7.51
CA ALA A 304 1.39 4.03 -6.97
C ALA A 304 1.64 3.76 -5.49
N LEU A 305 0.81 4.31 -4.61
CA LEU A 305 0.90 4.11 -3.16
C LEU A 305 -0.33 3.36 -2.65
N PRO A 306 -0.20 2.36 -1.76
CA PRO A 306 -1.36 1.63 -1.23
C PRO A 306 -2.33 2.58 -0.52
N VAL A 307 -3.58 2.69 -1.00
CA VAL A 307 -4.52 3.73 -0.54
C VAL A 307 -4.78 3.61 0.96
N ARG A 308 -4.92 2.37 1.46
CA ARG A 308 -5.14 2.07 2.88
C ARG A 308 -4.02 2.61 3.75
N ARG A 309 -2.78 2.56 3.24
CA ARG A 309 -1.59 3.01 3.96
C ARG A 309 -1.47 4.52 3.98
N VAL A 310 -1.67 5.15 2.82
CA VAL A 310 -1.73 6.61 2.69
C VAL A 310 -2.83 7.18 3.59
N ARG A 311 -4.01 6.57 3.57
CA ARG A 311 -5.17 6.98 4.39
C ARG A 311 -4.92 6.83 5.89
N ALA A 312 -4.23 5.78 6.32
CA ALA A 312 -3.84 5.59 7.72
C ALA A 312 -2.86 6.67 8.23
N LEU A 313 -2.05 7.25 7.33
CA LEU A 313 -1.10 8.32 7.68
C LEU A 313 -1.76 9.71 7.80
N LEU A 314 -2.96 9.90 7.25
CA LEU A 314 -3.59 11.23 7.21
C LEU A 314 -3.85 11.81 8.59
N ALA A 315 -4.44 11.04 9.50
CA ALA A 315 -4.77 11.55 10.83
C ALA A 315 -3.52 11.93 11.66
N PRO A 316 -2.47 11.07 11.75
CA PRO A 316 -1.22 11.47 12.40
C PRO A 316 -0.54 12.67 11.74
N VAL A 317 -0.51 12.73 10.40
CA VAL A 317 0.11 13.85 9.68
C VAL A 317 -0.67 15.14 9.89
N LEU A 318 -1.99 15.09 9.92
CA LEU A 318 -2.84 16.24 10.24
C LEU A 318 -2.56 16.75 11.65
N GLU A 319 -2.53 15.86 12.66
CA GLU A 319 -2.19 16.23 14.05
C GLU A 319 -0.83 16.94 14.13
N LEU A 320 0.17 16.45 13.41
CA LEU A 320 1.50 17.06 13.36
C LEU A 320 1.49 18.41 12.64
N ALA A 321 0.74 18.52 11.54
CA ALA A 321 0.65 19.73 10.74
C ALA A 321 -0.26 20.81 11.38
N MET A 322 -1.05 20.49 12.41
CA MET A 322 -1.88 21.50 13.09
C MET A 322 -1.01 22.66 13.59
N GLU A 323 -1.36 23.90 13.23
CA GLU A 323 -0.64 25.11 13.69
C GLU A 323 0.86 25.16 13.31
N THR A 324 1.28 24.33 12.34
CA THR A 324 2.66 24.30 11.84
C THR A 324 2.64 24.43 10.33
N GLU A 325 3.44 25.35 9.79
CA GLU A 325 3.58 25.48 8.34
C GLU A 325 4.59 24.46 7.79
N LEU A 326 4.28 23.94 6.60
CA LEU A 326 5.20 23.11 5.85
C LEU A 326 6.32 23.98 5.28
N GLY A 327 7.57 23.61 5.54
CA GLY A 327 8.73 24.26 4.95
C GLY A 327 8.76 24.14 3.43
N SER A 328 9.51 25.01 2.76
CA SER A 328 9.72 24.95 1.31
C SER A 328 10.39 23.65 0.84
N ASP A 329 11.08 22.97 1.73
CA ASP A 329 11.71 21.66 1.54
C ASP A 329 10.74 20.48 1.77
N GLY A 330 9.47 20.76 2.07
CA GLY A 330 8.44 19.76 2.32
C GLY A 330 8.45 19.15 3.73
N ARG A 331 9.27 19.69 4.64
CA ARG A 331 9.39 19.18 6.02
C ARG A 331 8.53 19.98 6.99
N LEU A 332 8.14 19.37 8.10
CA LEU A 332 7.44 20.06 9.19
C LEU A 332 8.42 20.49 10.27
N ARG A 333 8.43 21.78 10.62
CA ARG A 333 9.20 22.29 11.75
C ARG A 333 8.36 22.27 13.01
N LEU A 334 8.61 21.29 13.88
CA LEU A 334 7.78 21.02 15.05
C LEU A 334 8.45 21.52 16.34
N PRO A 335 7.72 22.18 17.24
CA PRO A 335 8.19 22.41 18.60
C PRO A 335 8.43 21.08 19.32
N ARG A 336 9.48 21.00 20.14
CA ARG A 336 9.79 19.81 20.93
C ARG A 336 8.65 19.33 21.82
N ALA A 337 7.83 20.24 22.34
CA ALA A 337 6.63 19.90 23.13
C ALA A 337 5.62 19.04 22.34
N ARG A 338 5.64 19.10 21.00
CA ARG A 338 4.77 18.31 20.12
C ARG A 338 5.32 16.93 19.76
N ALA A 339 6.47 16.55 20.30
CA ALA A 339 7.01 15.21 20.20
C ALA A 339 6.01 14.09 20.53
N ALA A 340 5.06 14.33 21.45
CA ALA A 340 4.03 13.36 21.79
C ALA A 340 3.08 13.07 20.62
N ALA A 341 2.82 14.02 19.72
CA ALA A 341 1.98 13.81 18.54
C ALA A 341 2.59 12.76 17.58
N LEU A 342 3.92 12.59 17.61
CA LEU A 342 4.60 11.55 16.84
C LEU A 342 4.26 10.13 17.32
N GLN A 343 3.72 9.96 18.54
CA GLN A 343 3.29 8.64 19.03
C GLN A 343 2.15 8.05 18.19
N LEU A 344 1.35 8.88 17.53
CA LEU A 344 0.31 8.39 16.61
C LEU A 344 0.92 7.67 15.40
N LEU A 345 2.07 8.16 14.91
CA LEU A 345 2.81 7.49 13.84
C LEU A 345 3.44 6.18 14.33
N ASP A 346 3.95 6.17 15.56
CA ASP A 346 4.51 4.98 16.18
C ASP A 346 3.49 3.82 16.26
N GLN A 347 2.27 4.13 16.71
CA GLN A 347 1.19 3.14 16.82
C GLN A 347 0.88 2.40 15.51
N ILE A 348 1.12 3.05 14.37
CA ILE A 348 0.83 2.47 13.06
C ILE A 348 2.10 2.02 12.32
N ALA A 349 3.30 2.33 12.83
CA ALA A 349 4.57 2.19 12.10
C ALA A 349 4.78 0.79 11.52
N HIS A 350 4.53 -0.26 12.31
CA HIS A 350 4.68 -1.65 11.86
C HIS A 350 3.69 -2.00 10.74
N SER A 351 2.39 -1.70 10.95
CA SER A 351 1.34 -1.97 9.96
C SER A 351 1.54 -1.22 8.65
N GLN A 352 2.25 -0.09 8.72
CA GLN A 352 2.51 0.81 7.62
C GLN A 352 3.93 0.69 7.05
N ARG A 353 4.74 -0.28 7.49
CA ARG A 353 6.15 -0.46 7.05
C ARG A 353 6.95 0.86 7.08
N LEU A 354 6.81 1.62 8.16
CA LEU A 354 7.63 2.81 8.40
C LEU A 354 8.99 2.39 8.97
N ILE A 355 10.05 2.98 8.43
CA ILE A 355 11.43 2.86 8.93
C ILE A 355 11.92 4.21 9.45
N GLY A 356 12.96 4.23 10.29
CA GLY A 356 13.52 5.49 10.82
C GLY A 356 12.86 5.99 12.12
N MET A 357 12.11 5.12 12.81
CA MET A 357 11.35 5.47 14.01
C MET A 357 12.22 5.55 15.28
N GLU A 358 13.49 5.16 15.24
CA GLU A 358 14.36 5.05 16.42
C GLU A 358 14.54 6.41 17.11
N ARG A 359 14.80 7.46 16.33
CA ARG A 359 14.92 8.83 16.86
C ARG A 359 13.60 9.35 17.40
N LEU A 360 12.50 8.99 16.74
CA LEU A 360 11.15 9.35 17.14
C LEU A 360 10.78 8.73 18.49
N HIS A 361 11.09 7.44 18.69
CA HIS A 361 10.93 6.77 19.98
C HIS A 361 11.76 7.43 21.07
N ALA A 362 13.03 7.74 20.80
CA ALA A 362 13.90 8.41 21.75
C ALA A 362 13.36 9.80 22.15
N ILE A 363 12.77 10.53 21.20
CA ILE A 363 12.09 11.80 21.47
C ILE A 363 10.82 11.57 22.29
N ALA A 364 9.94 10.67 21.88
CA ALA A 364 8.69 10.39 22.57
C ALA A 364 8.89 9.91 24.02
N GLU A 365 9.86 9.04 24.27
CA GLU A 365 10.20 8.56 25.62
C GLU A 365 10.73 9.68 26.53
N ARG A 366 11.55 10.60 26.00
CA ARG A 366 12.00 11.79 26.75
C ARG A 366 10.82 12.60 27.31
N PHE A 367 9.72 12.72 26.56
CA PHE A 367 8.54 13.48 26.99
C PHE A 367 7.52 12.66 27.77
N ARG A 368 7.43 11.35 27.54
CA ARG A 368 6.53 10.44 28.27
C ARG A 368 6.89 10.37 29.76
N CYS A 369 8.17 10.56 30.08
CA CYS A 369 8.69 10.60 31.44
C CYS A 369 8.96 12.03 31.94
N LEU A 370 8.11 13.02 31.61
CA LEU A 370 8.10 14.32 32.29
C LEU A 370 7.93 14.10 33.80
N ALA A 371 9.05 13.99 34.51
CA ALA A 371 9.05 13.77 35.94
C ALA A 371 8.42 15.00 36.62
N PRO A 372 7.77 14.82 37.78
CA PRO A 372 7.28 15.96 38.55
C PRO A 372 8.41 16.96 38.79
N PRO A 373 8.10 18.27 38.84
CA PRO A 373 9.09 19.32 38.99
C PRO A 373 9.94 19.07 40.24
N GLN A 374 11.21 18.72 40.05
CA GLN A 374 12.18 18.67 41.14
C GLN A 374 12.69 20.09 41.36
N THR A 375 12.43 20.65 42.54
CA THR A 375 13.01 21.94 42.92
C THR A 375 14.53 21.79 43.00
N PRO A 376 15.30 22.54 42.18
CA PRO A 376 16.75 22.46 42.20
C PRO A 376 17.31 23.00 43.52
N VAL A 377 18.56 22.63 43.82
CA VAL A 377 19.28 23.22 44.95
C VAL A 377 19.53 24.70 44.66
N LEU A 378 19.11 25.57 45.58
CA LEU A 378 19.30 27.01 45.44
C LEU A 378 20.79 27.36 45.62
N PRO A 379 21.36 28.29 44.81
CA PRO A 379 22.72 28.75 45.00
C PRO A 379 22.92 29.40 46.37
N ASP A 380 24.11 29.23 46.97
CA ASP A 380 24.45 29.83 48.26
C ASP A 380 24.38 31.37 48.26
N THR A 381 24.43 31.99 47.08
CA THR A 381 24.30 33.44 46.89
C THR A 381 22.86 33.95 46.94
N PHE A 382 21.87 33.06 46.91
CA PHE A 382 20.45 33.42 46.93
C PHE A 382 20.00 33.71 48.38
N SER A 383 19.75 34.99 48.69
CA SER A 383 19.51 35.45 50.07
C SER A 383 18.03 35.56 50.46
N ALA A 384 17.13 34.91 49.72
CA ALA A 384 15.69 34.96 49.97
C ALA A 384 15.10 33.56 50.22
N GLU A 385 13.90 33.50 50.79
CA GLU A 385 13.20 32.24 51.01
C GLU A 385 12.04 32.12 50.02
N LEU A 386 12.07 31.09 49.17
CA LEU A 386 10.99 30.80 48.24
C LEU A 386 9.77 30.24 48.98
N ARG A 387 8.59 30.81 48.71
CA ARG A 387 7.30 30.25 49.16
C ARG A 387 7.06 28.89 48.50
N PRO A 388 6.23 28.00 49.09
CA PRO A 388 5.97 26.67 48.53
C PRO A 388 5.54 26.68 47.05
N TYR A 389 4.71 27.65 46.64
CA TYR A 389 4.29 27.78 45.24
C TYR A 389 5.42 28.27 44.31
N GLN A 390 6.37 29.07 44.82
CA GLN A 390 7.54 29.53 44.06
C GLN A 390 8.57 28.41 43.89
N GLN A 391 8.71 27.52 44.89
CA GLN A 391 9.52 26.31 44.77
C GLN A 391 8.95 25.35 43.71
N HIS A 392 7.62 25.28 43.62
CA HIS A 392 6.93 24.53 42.58
C HIS A 392 7.16 25.14 41.19
N GLY A 393 7.02 26.47 41.06
CA GLY A 393 7.31 27.21 39.83
C GLY A 393 8.77 27.05 39.38
N LEU A 394 9.74 27.14 40.30
CA LEU A 394 11.15 26.90 40.01
C LEU A 394 11.42 25.45 39.59
N GLY A 395 10.81 24.47 40.25
CA GLY A 395 10.91 23.07 39.82
C GLY A 395 10.34 22.85 38.42
N TRP A 396 9.27 23.56 38.06
CA TRP A 396 8.68 23.51 36.72
C TRP A 396 9.61 24.14 35.67
N LEU A 397 10.22 25.28 35.98
CA LEU A 397 11.24 25.92 35.13
C LEU A 397 12.46 25.01 34.93
N ASN A 398 12.91 24.33 35.99
CA ASN A 398 14.00 23.35 35.93
C ASN A 398 13.64 22.16 35.04
N ALA A 399 12.41 21.67 35.10
CA ALA A 399 11.92 20.62 34.20
C ALA A 399 11.94 21.09 32.74
N LEU A 400 11.42 22.30 32.45
CA LEU A 400 11.47 22.85 31.10
C LEU A 400 12.91 22.95 30.57
N HIS A 401 13.84 23.40 31.41
CA HIS A 401 15.26 23.46 31.05
C HIS A 401 15.84 22.07 30.76
N TYR A 402 15.59 21.08 31.64
CA TYR A 402 16.07 19.71 31.50
C TYR A 402 15.58 19.03 30.21
N TYR A 403 14.31 19.26 29.83
CA TYR A 403 13.74 18.73 28.58
C TYR A 403 13.97 19.63 27.35
N GLU A 404 14.77 20.68 27.48
CA GLU A 404 15.04 21.69 26.44
C GLU A 404 13.75 22.25 25.80
N LEU A 405 12.75 22.52 26.64
CA LEU A 405 11.46 23.09 26.28
C LEU A 405 11.40 24.59 26.57
N GLY A 406 10.64 25.30 25.73
CA GLY A 406 10.18 26.65 26.05
C GLY A 406 8.88 26.62 26.86
N GLY A 407 8.61 27.68 27.60
CA GLY A 407 7.36 27.84 28.35
C GLY A 407 7.08 29.29 28.71
N ILE A 408 5.82 29.58 29.04
CA ILE A 408 5.38 30.91 29.49
C ILE A 408 5.03 30.81 30.97
N LEU A 409 5.80 31.47 31.83
CA LEU A 409 5.49 31.58 33.26
C LEU A 409 4.41 32.65 33.47
N ALA A 410 3.15 32.22 33.43
CA ALA A 410 1.96 33.08 33.47
C ALA A 410 1.32 33.18 34.86
N ASP A 411 2.11 33.17 35.94
CA ASP A 411 1.61 33.41 37.30
C ASP A 411 0.92 34.78 37.41
N ASP A 412 -0.04 34.92 38.32
CA ASP A 412 -0.70 36.19 38.61
C ASP A 412 0.27 37.30 39.06
N MET A 413 -0.17 38.55 38.93
CA MET A 413 0.57 39.71 39.42
C MET A 413 0.77 39.62 40.94
N GLY A 414 1.99 39.88 41.41
CA GLY A 414 2.33 39.85 42.84
C GLY A 414 2.83 38.51 43.38
N LEU A 415 2.76 37.41 42.61
CA LEU A 415 3.30 36.09 43.01
C LEU A 415 4.83 35.98 42.91
N GLY A 416 5.50 37.04 42.45
CA GLY A 416 6.97 37.11 42.45
C GLY A 416 7.64 36.27 41.36
N LYS A 417 7.16 36.30 40.11
CA LYS A 417 7.82 35.63 38.96
C LYS A 417 9.31 35.95 38.84
N THR A 418 9.71 37.19 39.14
CA THR A 418 11.11 37.62 39.09
C THR A 418 12.01 36.82 40.03
N ILE A 419 11.55 36.50 41.24
CA ILE A 419 12.36 35.74 42.21
C ILE A 419 12.57 34.28 41.77
N GLN A 420 11.70 33.76 40.89
CA GLN A 420 11.82 32.41 40.33
C GLN A 420 12.78 32.36 39.13
N LEU A 421 13.10 33.51 38.51
CA LEU A 421 13.94 33.62 37.32
C LEU A 421 15.38 34.07 37.61
N LEU A 422 15.60 34.77 38.72
CA LEU A 422 16.93 35.18 39.22
C LEU A 422 17.67 33.98 39.79
#